data_AF-A0A8C6W0Z8-F1
#
_entry.id   AF-A0A8C6W0Z8-F1
#
_cell.length_a   1.000
_cell.length_b   1.000
_cell.length_c   1.000
_cell.angle_alpha   90.00
_cell.angle_beta   90.00
_cell.angle_gamma   90.00
#
_symmetry.space_group_name_H-M   'P 1'
#
loop_
_entity.id
_entity.type
_entity.pdbx_description
1 polymer ?
#
loop_
_entity_poly.entity_id
_entity_poly.type
_entity_poly.pdbx_seq_one_letter_code
_entity_poly.pdbx_strand_id
1 'polypeptide(L)'
;MSVGLSDDDRLFSCSVWRPQGKSYLFFTQFKAELKGTKIEYANAYSQTAAGGQSDVPLKPEEFNVGESTVTHNEGKFSAQLSKLTVIGQTRHDEL
;
A
#
# COMPACT_ATOMS: atom_id res chain seq x y z
N MET A 1 -8.22 -2.06 7.97
CA MET A 1 -8.22 -2.11 6.50
C MET A 1 -9.47 -1.40 6.03
N SER A 2 -9.38 -0.65 4.95
CA SER A 2 -10.52 -0.05 4.26
C SER A 2 -10.33 -0.16 2.76
N VAL A 3 -11.43 -0.35 2.05
CA VAL A 3 -11.52 -0.29 0.60
C VAL A 3 -12.57 0.76 0.23
N GLY A 4 -12.44 1.35 -0.95
CA GLY A 4 -13.42 2.33 -1.44
C GLY A 4 -13.30 2.53 -2.94
N LEU A 5 -14.40 2.90 -3.57
CA LEU A 5 -14.46 3.34 -4.96
C LEU A 5 -14.64 4.86 -5.00
N SER A 6 -14.16 5.50 -6.05
CA SER A 6 -14.52 6.89 -6.35
C SER A 6 -15.98 6.99 -6.78
N ASP A 7 -16.56 8.19 -6.70
CA ASP A 7 -17.97 8.42 -7.06
C ASP A 7 -18.29 8.09 -8.54
N ASP A 8 -17.29 8.08 -9.41
CA ASP A 8 -17.40 7.71 -10.83
C ASP A 8 -17.00 6.26 -11.13
N ASP A 9 -16.76 5.46 -10.09
CA ASP A 9 -16.30 4.06 -10.13
C ASP A 9 -15.00 3.82 -10.92
N ARG A 10 -14.23 4.87 -11.25
CA ARG A 10 -12.97 4.76 -12.03
C ARG A 10 -11.75 4.42 -11.20
N LEU A 11 -11.77 4.73 -9.91
CA LEU A 11 -10.66 4.50 -9.00
C LEU A 11 -11.10 3.61 -7.85
N PHE A 12 -10.33 2.55 -7.63
CA PHE A 12 -10.41 1.70 -6.45
C PHE A 12 -9.26 2.03 -5.51
N SER A 13 -9.56 2.20 -4.24
CA SER A 13 -8.58 2.41 -3.18
C SER A 13 -8.60 1.25 -2.20
N CYS A 14 -7.41 0.79 -1.81
CA CYS A 14 -7.21 -0.19 -0.76
C CYS A 14 -6.16 0.33 0.21
N SER A 15 -6.51 0.39 1.50
CA SER A 15 -5.60 0.82 2.55
C SER A 15 -5.58 -0.17 3.71
N VAL A 16 -4.38 -0.58 4.11
CA VAL A 16 -4.11 -1.41 5.29
C VAL A 16 -3.20 -0.62 6.21
N TRP A 17 -3.57 -0.47 7.48
CA TRP A 17 -2.76 0.26 8.45
C TRP A 17 -2.89 -0.31 9.86
N ARG A 18 -1.87 -0.05 10.69
CA ARG A 18 -1.87 -0.30 12.12
C ARG A 18 -2.59 0.86 12.83
N PRO A 19 -3.64 0.61 13.64
CA PRO A 19 -4.32 1.68 14.37
C PRO A 19 -3.40 2.49 15.30
N GLN A 20 -2.39 1.82 15.90
CA GLN A 20 -1.39 2.46 16.76
C GLN A 20 -0.24 3.12 15.98
N GLY A 21 -0.28 3.10 14.65
CA GLY A 21 0.70 3.72 13.75
C GLY A 21 2.09 3.11 13.69
N LYS A 22 2.44 2.21 14.62
CA LYS A 22 3.67 1.42 14.56
C LYS A 22 3.38 -0.08 14.59
N SER A 23 4.15 -0.83 13.81
CA SER A 23 4.23 -2.29 13.93
C SER A 23 5.53 -2.67 14.63
N TYR A 24 5.43 -3.59 15.60
CA TYR A 24 6.59 -4.22 16.25
C TYR A 24 6.95 -5.56 15.61
N LEU A 25 6.19 -6.00 14.60
CA LEU A 25 6.51 -7.19 13.83
C LEU A 25 7.69 -6.90 12.91
N PHE A 26 8.59 -7.88 12.79
CA PHE A 26 9.67 -7.87 11.81
C PHE A 26 9.17 -8.56 10.53
N PHE A 27 8.86 -7.79 9.49
CA PHE A 27 8.35 -8.32 8.23
C PHE A 27 9.50 -8.78 7.34
N THR A 28 9.55 -10.07 7.02
CA THR A 28 10.54 -10.59 6.06
C THR A 28 10.13 -10.33 4.61
N GLN A 29 8.83 -10.29 4.33
CA GLN A 29 8.27 -10.07 3.01
C GLN A 29 6.87 -9.48 3.08
N PHE A 30 6.48 -8.73 2.04
CA PHE A 30 5.09 -8.39 1.79
C PHE A 30 4.78 -8.38 0.29
N LYS A 31 3.50 -8.66 -0.02
CA LYS A 31 2.88 -8.50 -1.33
C LYS A 31 1.43 -8.06 -1.15
N ALA A 32 1.03 -7.00 -1.85
CA ALA A 32 -0.36 -6.64 -2.07
C ALA A 32 -0.69 -6.83 -3.55
N GLU A 33 -1.89 -7.31 -3.85
CA GLU A 33 -2.36 -7.56 -5.21
C GLU A 33 -3.78 -7.03 -5.36
N LEU A 34 -4.00 -6.21 -6.38
CA LEU A 34 -5.32 -5.72 -6.77
C LEU A 34 -5.78 -6.45 -8.03
N LYS A 35 -7.03 -6.92 -8.04
CA LYS A 35 -7.64 -7.58 -9.20
C LYS A 35 -8.66 -6.65 -9.85
N GLY A 36 -8.82 -6.77 -11.18
CA GLY A 36 -9.77 -5.94 -11.94
C GLY A 36 -9.34 -4.48 -12.10
N THR A 37 -8.14 -4.12 -11.65
CA THR A 37 -7.62 -2.75 -11.70
C THR A 37 -6.15 -2.72 -12.13
N LYS A 38 -5.72 -1.62 -12.72
CA LYS A 38 -4.30 -1.31 -12.92
C LYS A 38 -3.84 -0.35 -11.82
N ILE A 39 -2.76 -0.66 -11.11
CA ILE A 39 -2.23 0.23 -10.08
C ILE A 39 -1.72 1.51 -10.73
N GLU A 40 -2.25 2.64 -10.26
CA GLU A 40 -1.81 4.00 -10.64
C GLU A 40 -0.90 4.58 -9.57
N TYR A 41 -1.16 4.25 -8.30
CA TYR A 41 -0.41 4.80 -7.18
C TYR A 41 -0.31 3.83 -6.02
N ALA A 42 0.84 3.80 -5.36
CA ALA A 42 1.02 3.08 -4.11
C ALA A 42 1.97 3.83 -3.18
N ASN A 43 1.60 3.92 -1.91
CA ASN A 43 2.43 4.44 -0.84
C ASN A 43 2.49 3.46 0.31
N ALA A 44 3.68 3.33 0.90
CA ALA A 44 3.90 2.52 2.08
C ALA A 44 4.65 3.35 3.14
N TYR A 45 4.38 3.05 4.41
CA TYR A 45 4.95 3.77 5.56
C TYR A 45 5.47 2.76 6.59
N SER A 46 6.66 3.01 7.13
CA SER A 46 7.21 2.26 8.25
C SER A 46 6.56 2.68 9.58
N GLN A 47 6.07 3.93 9.65
CA GLN A 47 5.36 4.50 10.78
C GLN A 47 4.30 5.49 10.28
N THR A 48 3.14 5.54 10.94
CA THR A 48 2.12 6.57 10.66
C THR A 48 1.88 7.50 11.84
N ALA A 49 1.32 8.67 11.56
CA ALA A 49 0.95 9.68 12.53
C ALA A 49 -0.23 9.22 13.41
N ALA A 50 0.06 8.43 14.43
CA ALA A 50 -0.84 8.08 15.51
C ALA A 50 -0.17 8.40 16.85
N GLY A 51 -0.92 8.97 17.80
CA GLY A 51 -0.40 9.24 19.14
C GLY A 51 0.74 10.27 19.21
N GLY A 52 0.72 11.30 18.35
CA GLY A 52 1.72 12.38 18.35
C GLY A 52 3.00 12.10 17.57
N GLN A 53 3.06 10.97 16.85
CA GLN A 53 4.15 10.65 15.93
C GLN A 53 3.93 11.29 14.54
N SER A 54 5.00 11.41 13.75
CA SER A 54 4.91 11.79 12.33
C SER A 54 4.90 10.55 11.42
N ASP A 55 4.34 10.70 10.22
CA ASP A 55 4.45 9.71 9.16
C ASP A 55 5.91 9.55 8.72
N VAL A 56 6.34 8.31 8.51
CA VAL A 56 7.65 7.98 7.92
C VAL A 56 7.40 7.10 6.69
N PRO A 57 7.49 7.66 5.47
CA PRO A 57 7.31 6.88 4.26
C PRO A 57 8.46 5.89 4.07
N LEU A 58 8.14 4.72 3.51
CA LEU A 58 9.15 3.82 2.97
C LEU A 58 9.82 4.48 1.77
N LYS A 59 11.12 4.23 1.61
CA LYS A 59 11.83 4.77 0.45
C LYS A 59 11.43 4.03 -0.82
N PRO A 60 11.45 4.68 -1.99
CA PRO A 60 11.08 4.03 -3.25
C PRO A 60 11.88 2.76 -3.55
N GLU A 61 13.14 2.67 -3.11
CA GLU A 61 13.98 1.48 -3.30
C GLU A 61 13.57 0.27 -2.43
N GLU A 62 12.74 0.47 -1.40
CA GLU A 62 12.33 -0.59 -0.46
C GLU A 62 11.17 -1.44 -0.99
N PHE A 63 10.49 -1.01 -2.06
CA PHE A 63 9.37 -1.72 -2.63
C PHE A 63 9.25 -1.47 -4.14
N ASN A 64 8.57 -2.39 -4.82
CA ASN A 64 8.30 -2.31 -6.25
C ASN A 64 6.79 -2.20 -6.47
N VAL A 65 6.41 -1.34 -7.41
CA VAL A 65 5.03 -1.20 -7.87
C VAL A 65 4.96 -1.77 -9.28
N GLY A 66 4.32 -2.93 -9.41
CA GLY A 66 3.97 -3.54 -10.69
C GLY A 66 2.58 -3.11 -11.16
N GLU A 67 2.14 -3.69 -12.27
CA GLU A 67 0.84 -3.36 -12.89
C GLU A 67 -0.37 -3.65 -11.99
N SER A 68 -0.30 -4.73 -11.20
CA SER A 68 -1.38 -5.16 -10.29
C SER A 68 -0.89 -5.51 -8.89
N THR A 69 0.43 -5.44 -8.64
CA THR A 69 1.03 -5.88 -7.38
C THR A 69 1.98 -4.85 -6.81
N VAL A 70 2.00 -4.71 -5.48
CA VAL A 70 3.04 -3.99 -4.74
C VAL A 70 3.80 -5.01 -3.89
N THR A 71 5.12 -5.11 -4.07
CA THR A 71 5.96 -6.08 -3.35
C THR A 71 7.11 -5.38 -2.66
N HIS A 72 7.60 -5.92 -1.55
CA HIS A 72 8.88 -5.49 -1.01
C HIS A 72 10.04 -5.73 -2.00
N ASN A 73 11.14 -5.00 -1.83
CA ASN A 73 12.39 -5.24 -2.52
C ASN A 73 13.38 -5.95 -1.58
N GLU A 74 13.83 -7.13 -1.98
CA GLU A 74 14.71 -7.96 -1.17
C GLU A 74 16.06 -7.26 -0.92
N GLY A 75 16.55 -7.33 0.31
CA GLY A 75 17.81 -6.68 0.72
C GLY A 75 17.76 -5.15 0.83
N LYS A 76 16.64 -4.50 0.47
CA LYS A 76 16.42 -3.06 0.65
C LYS A 76 15.37 -2.74 1.69
N PHE A 77 14.31 -3.55 1.76
CA PHE A 77 13.22 -3.35 2.71
C PHE A 77 13.69 -3.51 4.17
N SER A 78 13.49 -2.47 4.98
CA SER A 78 13.96 -2.40 6.37
C SER A 78 13.13 -3.23 7.37
N ALA A 79 12.32 -4.18 6.88
CA ALA A 79 11.42 -5.03 7.66
C ALA A 79 10.33 -4.29 8.46
N GLN A 80 10.10 -3.01 8.18
CA GLN A 80 9.12 -2.16 8.89
C GLN A 80 7.99 -1.74 7.97
N LEU A 81 6.77 -2.14 8.30
CA LEU A 81 5.55 -1.75 7.60
C LEU A 81 4.42 -1.48 8.59
N SER A 82 3.85 -0.28 8.52
CA SER A 82 2.74 0.16 9.36
C SER A 82 1.53 0.63 8.57
N LYS A 83 1.70 1.09 7.33
CA LYS A 83 0.60 1.38 6.41
C LYS A 83 1.00 1.12 4.96
N LEU A 84 0.05 0.61 4.18
CA LEU A 84 0.11 0.50 2.74
C LEU A 84 -1.21 1.01 2.16
N THR A 85 -1.13 1.96 1.23
CA THR A 85 -2.25 2.48 0.46
C THR A 85 -1.96 2.23 -1.01
N VAL A 86 -2.89 1.59 -1.72
CA VAL A 86 -2.80 1.30 -3.15
C VAL A 86 -4.06 1.83 -3.82
N ILE A 87 -3.88 2.58 -4.89
CA ILE A 87 -4.96 3.10 -5.74
C ILE A 87 -4.79 2.46 -7.12
N GLY A 88 -5.84 1.78 -7.57
CA GLY A 88 -5.92 1.20 -8.89
C GLY A 88 -7.02 1.86 -9.72
N GLN A 89 -6.74 2.10 -10.99
CA GLN A 89 -7.76 2.43 -11.97
C GLN A 89 -8.55 1.18 -12.33
N THR A 90 -9.87 1.23 -12.19
CA THR A 90 -10.75 0.14 -12.59
C THR A 90 -10.70 -0.03 -14.10
N ARG A 91 -10.66 -1.29 -14.57
CA ARG A 91 -10.82 -1.59 -15.99
C ARG A 91 -12.30 -1.82 -16.25
N HIS A 92 -12.92 -0.98 -17.06
CA HIS A 92 -14.21 -1.31 -17.67
C HIS A 92 -13.93 -2.41 -18.70
N ASP A 93 -14.28 -3.64 -18.37
CA ASP A 93 -14.37 -4.73 -19.33
C ASP A 93 -15.81 -4.69 -19.88
N GLU A 94 -16.03 -3.98 -20.98
CA GLU A 94 -17.26 -4.08 -21.75
C GLU A 94 -17.18 -5.40 -22.54
N LEU A 95 -17.59 -6.49 -21.89
CA LEU A 95 -17.72 -7.84 -22.46
C LEU A 95 -19.13 -8.07 -23.02
#